data_AF-A0AAE1QE89-F1
#
_entry.id   AF-A0AAE1QE89-F1
#
_cell.length_a   1.000
_cell.length_b   1.000
_cell.length_c   1.000
_cell.angle_alpha   90.00
_cell.angle_beta   90.00
_cell.angle_gamma   90.00
#
_symmetry.space_group_name_H-M   'P 1'
#
loop_
_entity.id
_entity.type
_entity.pdbx_description
1 polymer ?
#
loop_
_entity_poly.entity_id
_entity_poly.type
_entity_poly.pdbx_seq_one_letter_code
_entity_poly.pdbx_strand_id
1 'polypeptide(L)'
;MGGLIPTTTITIIFEVANQRAYDVLMGRHLVQFITNYQTASGQSRVRVTTISRNWVTLKTRKQLIAQGFDEETAAVVMARLVVHQAETQQDENVLRKGIDEKLIRLCNTFGKFTGNCPNSFKFPGNFCLYPQIMFHLRRSLFIQVFNNSPDETAFYRSMLKRECVTESLTMIQPVLHTYSLSGSKAVMLDVSSIQPDHILLLDTYFLVLIFLGETVAA
;
A
#
# COMPACT_ATOMS: atom_id res chain seq x y z
N MET A 1 8.90 -7.22 -21.29
CA MET A 1 9.65 -6.35 -20.35
C MET A 1 11.07 -6.22 -20.89
N GLY A 2 11.61 -4.99 -20.96
CA GLY A 2 12.97 -4.75 -21.48
C GLY A 2 14.11 -5.13 -20.52
N GLY A 3 13.79 -5.28 -19.22
CA GLY A 3 14.70 -5.77 -18.19
C GLY A 3 13.90 -6.06 -16.91
N LEU A 4 14.40 -6.98 -16.09
CA LEU A 4 13.84 -7.31 -14.78
C LEU A 4 14.97 -7.71 -13.83
N ILE A 5 14.84 -7.30 -12.58
CA ILE A 5 15.75 -7.64 -11.48
C ILE A 5 14.98 -8.42 -10.41
N PRO A 6 15.66 -9.08 -9.46
CA PRO A 6 14.98 -9.87 -8.43
C PRO A 6 13.93 -9.11 -7.60
N THR A 7 14.08 -7.78 -7.46
CA THR A 7 13.13 -6.91 -6.74
C THR A 7 12.00 -6.38 -7.61
N THR A 8 12.03 -6.59 -8.93
CA THR A 8 10.98 -6.11 -9.84
C THR A 8 9.64 -6.75 -9.48
N THR A 9 8.70 -5.89 -9.08
CA THR A 9 7.35 -6.26 -8.67
C THR A 9 6.35 -5.62 -9.62
N ILE A 10 5.33 -6.39 -10.03
CA ILE A 10 4.29 -5.95 -10.97
C ILE A 10 2.94 -6.12 -10.30
N THR A 11 2.04 -5.18 -10.52
CA THR A 11 0.63 -5.30 -10.10
C THR A 11 -0.20 -5.86 -11.24
N ILE A 12 -0.89 -6.96 -10.98
CA ILE A 12 -1.79 -7.60 -11.94
C ILE A 12 -3.19 -7.58 -11.33
N ILE A 13 -4.13 -6.94 -12.03
CA ILE A 13 -5.51 -6.76 -11.58
C ILE A 13 -6.40 -7.72 -12.34
N PHE A 14 -7.18 -8.50 -11.60
CA PHE A 14 -8.12 -9.46 -12.16
C PHE A 14 -9.54 -8.93 -12.05
N GLU A 15 -10.35 -9.19 -13.07
CA GLU A 15 -11.79 -8.96 -13.05
C GLU A 15 -12.52 -10.32 -13.00
N VAL A 16 -13.53 -10.42 -12.15
CA VAL A 16 -14.39 -11.61 -12.06
C VAL A 16 -15.48 -11.51 -13.13
N ALA A 17 -15.24 -12.15 -14.29
CA ALA A 17 -16.09 -12.01 -15.48
C ALA A 17 -17.54 -12.55 -15.33
N ASN A 18 -17.82 -13.49 -14.41
CA ASN A 18 -19.13 -14.18 -14.39
C ASN A 18 -19.77 -14.30 -13.00
N GLN A 19 -20.20 -13.18 -12.41
CA GLN A 19 -20.73 -13.14 -11.03
C GLN A 19 -22.01 -13.98 -10.79
N ARG A 20 -22.75 -14.36 -11.83
CA ARG A 20 -24.04 -15.10 -11.72
C ARG A 20 -23.88 -16.63 -11.67
N ALA A 21 -22.78 -17.18 -12.14
CA ALA A 21 -22.59 -18.64 -12.25
C ALA A 21 -22.04 -19.31 -10.98
N TYR A 22 -21.64 -18.52 -9.96
CA TYR A 22 -20.85 -19.01 -8.83
C TYR A 22 -21.63 -19.35 -7.57
N ASP A 23 -22.96 -19.26 -7.56
CA ASP A 23 -23.75 -19.73 -6.41
C ASP A 23 -23.69 -21.27 -6.22
N VAL A 24 -23.08 -22.01 -7.17
CA VAL A 24 -23.14 -23.48 -7.20
C VAL A 24 -21.77 -24.19 -7.08
N LEU A 25 -20.63 -23.51 -7.29
CA LEU A 25 -19.33 -24.21 -7.34
C LEU A 25 -18.40 -23.79 -6.21
N MET A 26 -18.27 -24.67 -5.20
CA MET A 26 -17.19 -24.72 -4.20
C MET A 26 -15.84 -25.08 -4.87
N GLY A 27 -15.46 -24.33 -5.91
CA GLY A 27 -14.26 -24.56 -6.70
C GLY A 27 -13.07 -23.69 -6.25
N ARG A 28 -11.87 -24.09 -6.66
CA ARG A 28 -10.67 -23.25 -6.58
C ARG A 28 -10.42 -22.60 -7.94
N HIS A 29 -10.04 -21.33 -7.95
CA HIS A 29 -9.45 -20.73 -9.13
C HIS A 29 -7.93 -20.88 -9.08
N LEU A 30 -7.34 -21.09 -10.25
CA LEU A 30 -5.91 -21.21 -10.46
C LEU A 30 -5.46 -20.05 -11.33
N VAL A 31 -4.39 -19.39 -10.94
CA VAL A 31 -3.69 -18.41 -11.78
C VAL A 31 -2.26 -18.87 -11.90
N GLN A 32 -1.77 -18.98 -13.14
CA GLN A 32 -0.40 -19.37 -13.43
C GLN A 32 0.33 -18.23 -14.12
N PHE A 33 1.43 -17.81 -13.53
CA PHE A 33 2.37 -16.85 -14.09
C PHE A 33 3.53 -17.62 -14.71
N ILE A 34 3.75 -17.43 -16.00
CA ILE A 34 4.88 -18.00 -16.74
C ILE A 34 5.74 -16.83 -17.22
N THR A 35 6.97 -16.77 -16.74
CA THR A 35 7.94 -15.73 -17.12
C THR A 35 9.12 -16.37 -17.81
N ASN A 36 9.22 -16.15 -19.13
CA ASN A 36 10.38 -16.53 -19.94
C ASN A 36 11.37 -15.35 -19.94
N TYR A 37 12.63 -15.60 -19.59
CA TYR A 37 13.64 -14.55 -19.52
C TYR A 37 15.04 -15.09 -19.79
N GLN A 38 15.94 -14.19 -20.18
CA GLN A 38 17.36 -14.48 -20.29
C GLN A 38 18.07 -14.05 -19.01
N THR A 39 18.87 -14.93 -18.42
CA THR A 39 19.71 -14.59 -17.26
C THR A 39 20.91 -13.75 -17.67
N ALA A 40 21.57 -13.10 -16.71
CA ALA A 40 22.81 -12.36 -16.93
C ALA A 40 23.96 -13.21 -17.53
N SER A 41 23.96 -14.53 -17.32
CA SER A 41 24.91 -15.46 -17.94
C SER A 41 24.53 -15.90 -19.36
N GLY A 42 23.49 -15.33 -19.94
CA GLY A 42 23.02 -15.64 -21.30
C GLY A 42 22.07 -16.84 -21.41
N GLN A 43 21.87 -17.61 -20.32
CA GLN A 43 20.95 -18.77 -20.33
C GLN A 43 19.48 -18.34 -20.45
N SER A 44 18.71 -19.06 -21.25
CA SER A 44 17.25 -18.94 -21.26
C SER A 44 16.66 -19.71 -20.07
N ARG A 45 15.75 -19.08 -19.33
CA ARG A 45 15.05 -19.68 -18.19
C ARG A 45 13.55 -19.40 -18.25
N VAL A 46 12.81 -20.32 -17.67
CA VAL A 46 11.36 -20.21 -17.46
C VAL A 46 11.08 -20.28 -15.96
N ARG A 47 10.43 -19.25 -15.42
CA ARG A 47 9.90 -19.25 -14.05
C ARG A 47 8.39 -19.44 -14.11
N VAL A 48 7.89 -20.48 -13.47
CA VAL A 48 6.45 -20.79 -13.37
C VAL A 48 6.00 -20.65 -11.92
N THR A 49 4.98 -19.84 -11.67
CA THR A 49 4.36 -19.70 -10.35
C THR A 49 2.86 -19.94 -10.49
N THR A 50 2.33 -20.96 -9.80
CA THR A 50 0.90 -21.26 -9.81
C THR A 50 0.31 -20.97 -8.44
N ILE A 51 -0.72 -20.12 -8.39
CA ILE A 51 -1.46 -19.81 -7.16
C ILE A 51 -2.88 -20.37 -7.25
N SER A 52 -3.42 -20.78 -6.11
CA SER A 52 -4.78 -21.27 -5.97
C SER A 52 -5.52 -20.52 -4.87
N ARG A 53 -6.79 -20.20 -5.10
CA ARG A 53 -7.65 -19.50 -4.13
C ARG A 53 -9.08 -20.01 -4.25
N ASN A 54 -9.82 -19.98 -3.14
CA ASN A 54 -11.20 -20.46 -3.09
C ASN A 54 -12.17 -19.40 -3.63
N TRP A 55 -13.25 -19.83 -4.29
CA TRP A 55 -14.36 -18.94 -4.63
C TRP A 55 -15.23 -18.63 -3.40
N VAL A 56 -15.51 -17.34 -3.19
CA VAL A 56 -16.40 -16.84 -2.15
C VAL A 56 -17.14 -15.61 -2.68
N THR A 57 -18.41 -15.44 -2.31
CA THR A 57 -19.19 -14.24 -2.67
C THR A 57 -19.54 -13.43 -1.43
N LEU A 58 -19.72 -12.11 -1.60
CA LEU A 58 -20.11 -11.22 -0.49
C LEU A 58 -21.44 -11.63 0.16
N LYS A 59 -22.36 -12.19 -0.63
CA LYS A 59 -23.67 -12.66 -0.16
C LYS A 59 -23.55 -13.92 0.70
N THR A 60 -22.68 -14.84 0.31
CA THR A 60 -22.60 -16.16 0.97
C THR A 60 -21.66 -16.16 2.16
N ARG A 61 -20.49 -15.54 2.05
CA ARG A 61 -19.40 -15.66 3.05
C ARG A 61 -18.56 -14.39 3.17
N LYS A 62 -19.22 -13.25 3.44
CA LYS A 62 -18.55 -11.95 3.71
C LYS A 62 -17.40 -12.04 4.71
N GLN A 63 -17.54 -12.86 5.75
CA GLN A 63 -16.49 -13.04 6.77
C GLN A 63 -15.21 -13.67 6.22
N LEU A 64 -15.30 -14.62 5.29
CA LEU A 64 -14.12 -15.23 4.66
C LEU A 64 -13.41 -14.24 3.73
N ILE A 65 -14.17 -13.42 2.99
CA ILE A 65 -13.61 -12.33 2.18
C ILE A 65 -12.89 -11.33 3.09
N ALA A 66 -13.52 -10.97 4.21
CA ALA A 66 -12.90 -10.09 5.18
C ALA A 66 -11.60 -10.69 5.70
N GLN A 67 -11.57 -11.95 6.14
CA GLN A 67 -10.35 -12.61 6.63
C GLN A 67 -9.22 -12.72 5.59
N GLY A 68 -9.57 -12.81 4.31
CA GLY A 68 -8.59 -12.86 3.21
C GLY A 68 -8.09 -11.49 2.74
N PHE A 69 -8.56 -10.40 3.34
CA PHE A 69 -8.12 -9.06 2.99
C PHE A 69 -6.75 -8.77 3.60
N ASP A 70 -5.79 -8.49 2.72
CA ASP A 70 -4.44 -8.01 3.02
C ASP A 70 -4.43 -6.49 2.81
N GLU A 71 -4.44 -5.75 3.92
CA GLU A 71 -4.54 -4.28 3.90
C GLU A 71 -3.29 -3.60 3.32
N GLU A 72 -2.11 -4.16 3.57
CA GLU A 72 -0.84 -3.64 3.08
C GLU A 72 -0.76 -3.75 1.56
N THR A 73 -1.00 -4.95 1.03
CA THR A 73 -1.03 -5.19 -0.42
C THR A 73 -2.13 -4.37 -1.08
N ALA A 74 -3.33 -4.30 -0.49
CA ALA A 74 -4.42 -3.50 -1.03
C ALA A 74 -4.08 -2.00 -1.08
N ALA A 75 -3.36 -1.49 -0.09
CA ALA A 75 -2.94 -0.08 -0.07
C ALA A 75 -1.91 0.22 -1.16
N VAL A 76 -0.92 -0.65 -1.34
CA VAL A 76 0.09 -0.51 -2.42
C VAL A 76 -0.56 -0.61 -3.80
N VAL A 77 -1.49 -1.55 -4.00
CA VAL A 77 -2.25 -1.66 -5.26
C VAL A 77 -3.09 -0.39 -5.50
N MET A 78 -3.74 0.15 -4.47
CA MET A 78 -4.48 1.41 -4.56
C MET A 78 -3.55 2.57 -4.94
N ALA A 79 -2.38 2.67 -4.31
CA ALA A 79 -1.40 3.70 -4.61
C ALA A 79 -0.93 3.65 -6.06
N ARG A 80 -0.62 2.45 -6.57
CA ARG A 80 -0.22 2.23 -7.98
C ARG A 80 -1.34 2.56 -8.96
N LEU A 81 -2.58 2.20 -8.64
CA LEU A 81 -3.74 2.55 -9.45
C LEU A 81 -3.89 4.06 -9.56
N VAL A 82 -3.80 4.78 -8.45
CA VAL A 82 -3.96 6.24 -8.44
C VAL A 82 -2.77 6.91 -9.13
N VAL A 83 -1.54 6.43 -8.94
CA VAL A 83 -0.37 6.94 -9.65
C VAL A 83 -0.45 6.68 -11.16
N HIS A 84 -1.00 5.54 -11.58
CA HIS A 84 -1.28 5.30 -13.00
C HIS A 84 -2.36 6.24 -13.55
N GLN A 85 -3.44 6.47 -12.79
CA GLN A 85 -4.45 7.48 -13.14
C GLN A 85 -3.85 8.89 -13.22
N ALA A 86 -2.86 9.20 -12.38
CA ALA A 86 -2.19 10.49 -12.34
C ALA A 86 -1.32 10.78 -13.58
N GLU A 87 -1.11 9.80 -14.47
CA GLU A 87 -0.43 10.01 -15.77
C GLU A 87 -1.34 10.73 -16.77
N THR A 88 -2.66 10.57 -16.63
CA THR A 88 -3.66 11.20 -17.52
C THR A 88 -4.48 12.26 -16.81
N GLN A 89 -4.74 12.08 -15.51
CA GLN A 89 -5.46 13.04 -14.66
C GLN A 89 -4.46 13.83 -13.81
N GLN A 90 -4.28 15.12 -14.12
CA GLN A 90 -3.35 15.98 -13.39
C GLN A 90 -4.00 16.70 -12.19
N ASP A 91 -5.33 16.68 -12.05
CA ASP A 91 -6.00 17.30 -10.91
C ASP A 91 -5.85 16.44 -9.63
N GLU A 92 -4.99 16.92 -8.71
CA GLU A 92 -4.75 16.29 -7.41
C GLU A 92 -6.04 16.11 -6.59
N ASN A 93 -7.01 17.02 -6.69
CA ASN A 93 -8.27 16.92 -5.96
C ASN A 93 -9.12 15.76 -6.46
N VAL A 94 -9.10 15.49 -7.78
CA VAL A 94 -9.79 14.34 -8.36
C VAL A 94 -9.15 13.03 -7.90
N LEU A 95 -7.82 12.96 -7.88
CA LEU A 95 -7.09 11.78 -7.40
C LEU A 95 -7.38 11.52 -5.91
N ARG A 96 -7.33 12.56 -5.08
CA ARG A 96 -7.65 12.48 -3.63
C ARG A 96 -9.09 12.05 -3.40
N LYS A 97 -10.05 12.64 -4.11
CA LYS A 97 -11.47 12.27 -4.05
C LYS A 97 -11.66 10.80 -4.42
N GLY A 98 -10.94 10.31 -5.44
CA GLY A 98 -10.96 8.90 -5.84
C GLY A 98 -10.46 7.94 -4.75
N ILE A 99 -9.45 8.33 -3.97
CA ILE A 99 -8.99 7.58 -2.80
C ILE A 99 -10.07 7.58 -1.70
N ASP A 100 -10.57 8.77 -1.35
CA ASP A 100 -11.55 8.96 -0.28
C ASP A 100 -12.84 8.17 -0.55
N GLU A 101 -13.37 8.21 -1.78
CA GLU A 101 -14.57 7.46 -2.15
C GLU A 101 -14.40 5.95 -2.03
N LYS A 102 -13.25 5.41 -2.43
CA LYS A 102 -12.95 3.97 -2.30
C LYS A 102 -12.81 3.56 -0.83
N LEU A 103 -12.14 4.40 -0.02
CA LEU A 103 -12.01 4.19 1.42
C LEU A 103 -13.39 4.20 2.11
N ILE A 104 -14.24 5.18 1.81
CA ILE A 104 -15.61 5.27 2.36
C ILE A 104 -16.42 4.02 1.97
N ARG A 105 -16.34 3.57 0.72
CA ARG A 105 -17.00 2.34 0.28
C ARG A 105 -16.50 1.11 1.04
N LEU A 106 -15.20 1.01 1.30
CA LEU A 106 -14.61 -0.08 2.08
C LEU A 106 -15.12 -0.06 3.53
N CYS A 107 -15.10 1.10 4.18
CA CYS A 107 -15.61 1.31 5.53
C CYS A 107 -17.11 0.98 5.64
N ASN A 108 -17.92 1.42 4.67
CA ASN A 108 -19.35 1.09 4.64
C ASN A 108 -19.60 -0.40 4.39
N THR A 109 -18.75 -1.06 3.61
CA THR A 109 -18.91 -2.46 3.27
C THR A 109 -18.48 -3.37 4.42
N PHE A 110 -17.36 -3.11 5.10
CA PHE A 110 -16.78 -4.02 6.09
C PHE A 110 -16.80 -3.51 7.53
N GLY A 111 -17.00 -2.22 7.75
CA GLY A 111 -17.13 -1.61 9.07
C GLY A 111 -18.43 -1.98 9.77
N LYS A 112 -18.40 -1.89 11.11
CA LYS A 112 -19.57 -2.02 11.98
C LYS A 112 -19.84 -0.68 12.62
N PHE A 113 -21.04 -0.15 12.46
CA PHE A 113 -21.44 1.13 13.04
C PHE A 113 -22.96 1.18 13.18
N THR A 114 -23.43 2.10 14.03
CA THR A 114 -24.83 2.48 14.17
C THR A 114 -25.06 3.80 13.44
N GLY A 115 -26.17 3.90 12.72
CA GLY A 115 -26.55 5.13 12.01
C GLY A 115 -26.52 6.35 12.93
N ASN A 116 -26.02 7.47 12.41
CA ASN A 116 -25.89 8.75 13.12
C ASN A 116 -25.05 8.73 14.41
N CYS A 117 -24.26 7.67 14.66
CA CYS A 117 -23.40 7.55 15.84
C CYS A 117 -21.93 7.35 15.42
N PRO A 118 -21.16 8.41 15.10
CA PRO A 118 -19.77 8.28 14.60
C PRO A 118 -18.86 7.47 15.54
N ASN A 119 -19.00 7.64 16.85
CA ASN A 119 -18.20 6.95 17.87
C ASN A 119 -18.44 5.42 17.94
N SER A 120 -19.46 4.92 17.24
CA SER A 120 -19.76 3.48 17.19
C SER A 120 -18.92 2.73 16.15
N PHE A 121 -18.23 3.44 15.24
CA PHE A 121 -17.52 2.81 14.15
C PHE A 121 -16.38 1.94 14.65
N LYS A 122 -16.37 0.68 14.21
CA LYS A 122 -15.29 -0.28 14.44
C LYS A 122 -14.94 -0.96 13.13
N PHE A 123 -13.65 -1.01 12.85
CA PHE A 123 -13.12 -1.75 11.72
C PHE A 123 -12.58 -3.12 12.18
N PRO A 124 -12.70 -4.20 11.36
CA PRO A 124 -12.07 -5.48 11.68
C PRO A 124 -10.54 -5.32 11.73
N GLY A 125 -9.88 -6.13 12.57
CA GLY A 125 -8.45 -5.97 12.85
C GLY A 125 -7.55 -5.91 11.61
N ASN A 126 -7.85 -6.71 10.60
CA ASN A 126 -7.08 -6.79 9.35
C ASN A 126 -7.41 -5.68 8.33
N PHE A 127 -8.17 -4.67 8.74
CA PHE A 127 -8.46 -3.46 7.97
C PHE A 127 -8.02 -2.19 8.73
N CYS A 128 -7.55 -2.32 9.98
CA CYS A 128 -7.33 -1.18 10.86
C CYS A 128 -6.22 -0.24 10.39
N LEU A 129 -5.19 -0.75 9.70
CA LEU A 129 -4.09 0.07 9.18
C LEU A 129 -4.46 0.72 7.85
N TYR A 130 -5.38 0.14 7.08
CA TYR A 130 -5.75 0.66 5.76
C TYR A 130 -6.13 2.16 5.75
N PRO A 131 -7.00 2.68 6.64
CA PRO A 131 -7.32 4.11 6.69
C PRO A 131 -6.11 4.99 6.99
N GLN A 132 -5.20 4.53 7.86
CA GLN A 132 -3.97 5.24 8.19
C GLN A 132 -3.05 5.32 6.97
N ILE A 133 -2.87 4.22 6.23
CA ILE A 133 -2.06 4.22 5.00
C ILE A 133 -2.69 5.14 3.94
N MET A 134 -4.01 5.13 3.78
CA MET A 134 -4.71 6.06 2.86
C MET A 134 -4.56 7.53 3.27
N PHE A 135 -4.51 7.82 4.58
CA PHE A 135 -4.24 9.15 5.11
C PHE A 135 -2.83 9.64 4.77
N HIS A 136 -1.83 8.77 4.75
CA HIS A 136 -0.49 9.12 4.29
C HIS A 136 -0.42 9.21 2.75
N LEU A 137 -1.01 8.25 2.02
CA LEU A 137 -1.03 8.24 0.56
C LEU A 137 -1.62 9.52 -0.05
N ARG A 138 -2.74 10.02 0.47
CA ARG A 138 -3.40 11.21 -0.07
C ARG A 138 -2.62 12.53 0.11
N ARG A 139 -1.58 12.52 0.94
CA ARG A 139 -0.69 13.66 1.24
C ARG A 139 0.76 13.40 0.82
N SER A 140 1.03 12.26 0.19
CA SER A 140 2.38 11.92 -0.24
C SER A 140 2.75 12.64 -1.53
N LEU A 141 4.05 12.67 -1.82
CA LEU A 141 4.62 13.26 -3.04
C LEU A 141 4.16 12.53 -4.32
N PHE A 142 3.46 11.40 -4.20
CA PHE A 142 2.84 10.72 -5.33
C PHE A 142 1.60 11.46 -5.85
N ILE A 143 0.88 12.13 -4.96
CA ILE A 143 -0.40 12.80 -5.24
C ILE A 143 -0.26 14.32 -5.15
N GLN A 144 0.34 14.82 -4.08
CA GLN A 144 0.59 16.25 -3.88
C GLN A 144 1.96 16.58 -4.48
N VAL A 145 1.96 17.06 -5.72
CA VAL A 145 3.20 17.30 -6.48
C VAL A 145 3.68 18.73 -6.35
N PHE A 146 2.91 19.61 -5.70
CA PHE A 146 3.38 20.95 -5.32
C PHE A 146 4.70 20.87 -4.56
N ASN A 147 5.63 21.78 -4.89
CA ASN A 147 7.00 21.80 -4.38
C ASN A 147 7.92 20.66 -4.86
N ASN A 148 7.54 19.93 -5.91
CA ASN A 148 8.43 19.00 -6.61
C ASN A 148 8.56 19.38 -8.09
N SER A 149 9.71 19.10 -8.68
CA SER A 149 9.87 19.15 -10.13
C SER A 149 9.11 18.00 -10.81
N PRO A 150 8.78 18.13 -12.10
CA PRO A 150 8.20 17.04 -12.88
C PRO A 150 9.08 15.77 -12.87
N ASP A 151 10.40 15.94 -12.90
CA ASP A 151 11.36 14.83 -12.92
C ASP A 151 11.42 14.09 -11.58
N GLU A 152 11.40 14.81 -10.45
CA GLU A 152 11.30 14.20 -9.12
C GLU A 152 10.00 13.42 -8.96
N THR A 153 8.88 14.00 -9.41
CA THR A 153 7.57 13.34 -9.40
C THR A 153 7.60 12.05 -10.23
N ALA A 154 8.18 12.10 -11.43
CA ALA A 154 8.32 10.94 -12.29
C ALA A 154 9.21 9.86 -11.66
N PHE A 155 10.31 10.27 -11.02
CA PHE A 155 11.21 9.37 -10.29
C PHE A 155 10.48 8.65 -9.14
N TYR A 156 9.82 9.39 -8.25
CA TYR A 156 9.07 8.81 -7.13
C TYR A 156 8.00 7.83 -7.62
N ARG A 157 7.17 8.25 -8.59
CA ARG A 157 6.12 7.39 -9.17
C ARG A 157 6.69 6.13 -9.83
N SER A 158 7.84 6.23 -10.48
CA SER A 158 8.54 5.09 -11.10
C SER A 158 9.01 4.08 -10.05
N MET A 159 9.57 4.54 -8.93
CA MET A 159 9.97 3.66 -7.82
C MET A 159 8.75 2.90 -7.24
N LEU A 160 7.66 3.61 -6.94
CA LEU A 160 6.45 2.99 -6.40
C LEU A 160 5.88 1.88 -7.32
N LYS A 161 6.00 2.05 -8.64
CA LYS A 161 5.50 1.08 -9.63
C LYS A 161 6.32 -0.22 -9.69
N ARG A 162 7.59 -0.21 -9.23
CA ARG A 162 8.50 -1.36 -9.40
C ARG A 162 8.89 -2.09 -8.12
N GLU A 163 8.82 -1.44 -6.97
CA GLU A 163 9.32 -2.00 -5.71
C GLU A 163 8.37 -3.01 -5.04
N CYS A 164 8.82 -3.77 -4.04
CA CYS A 164 7.94 -4.72 -3.36
C CYS A 164 6.92 -4.01 -2.44
N VAL A 165 6.02 -4.78 -1.81
CA VAL A 165 4.99 -4.23 -0.90
C VAL A 165 5.64 -3.50 0.27
N THR A 166 6.64 -4.10 0.92
CA THR A 166 7.33 -3.52 2.08
C THR A 166 7.94 -2.15 1.76
N GLU A 167 8.74 -2.05 0.71
CA GLU A 167 9.35 -0.77 0.31
C GLU A 167 8.29 0.26 -0.12
N SER A 168 7.24 -0.18 -0.82
CA SER A 168 6.15 0.71 -1.22
C SER A 168 5.38 1.25 -0.01
N LEU A 169 5.25 0.49 1.07
CA LEU A 169 4.65 0.98 2.31
C LEU A 169 5.54 2.04 2.97
N THR A 170 6.85 1.82 3.07
CA THR A 170 7.80 2.81 3.60
C THR A 170 7.76 4.11 2.81
N MET A 171 7.63 4.03 1.49
CA MET A 171 7.44 5.23 0.65
C MET A 171 6.12 5.97 0.91
N ILE A 172 5.03 5.26 1.21
CA ILE A 172 3.71 5.86 1.45
C ILE A 172 3.63 6.43 2.86
N GLN A 173 4.01 5.63 3.85
CA GLN A 173 4.04 5.93 5.26
C GLN A 173 5.47 5.70 5.78
N PRO A 174 6.27 6.78 5.84
CA PRO A 174 7.63 6.71 6.39
C PRO A 174 7.67 6.11 7.80
N VAL A 175 8.75 5.39 8.08
CA VAL A 175 8.98 4.74 9.37
C VAL A 175 9.83 5.65 10.24
N LEU A 176 9.38 5.87 11.48
CA LEU A 176 10.10 6.66 12.47
C LEU A 176 10.56 5.75 13.61
N HIS A 177 11.87 5.67 13.82
CA HIS A 177 12.47 5.02 14.97
C HIS A 177 12.94 6.06 15.97
N THR A 178 12.71 5.79 17.24
CA THR A 178 13.28 6.56 18.34
C THR A 178 14.34 5.75 19.06
N TYR A 179 15.42 6.41 19.45
CA TYR A 179 16.54 5.86 20.19
C TYR A 179 16.74 6.70 21.44
N SER A 180 16.79 6.02 22.58
CA SER A 180 17.09 6.62 23.89
C SER A 180 18.05 5.70 24.64
N LEU A 181 18.49 6.14 25.82
CA LEU A 181 19.24 5.29 26.74
C LEU A 181 18.47 4.02 27.17
N SER A 182 17.14 4.03 27.07
CA SER A 182 16.28 2.87 27.37
C SER A 182 16.16 1.86 26.22
N GLY A 183 16.65 2.21 25.02
CA GLY A 183 16.61 1.35 23.83
C GLY A 183 15.98 2.02 22.60
N SER A 184 15.74 1.21 21.57
CA SER A 184 15.15 1.63 20.30
C SER A 184 13.77 1.02 20.08
N LYS A 185 12.84 1.82 19.54
CA LYS A 185 11.49 1.36 19.15
C LYS A 185 10.94 2.16 17.97
N ALA A 186 10.05 1.55 17.20
CA ALA A 186 9.24 2.28 16.22
C ALA A 186 8.21 3.15 16.95
N VAL A 187 7.99 4.36 16.46
CA VAL A 187 7.04 5.33 17.02
C VAL A 187 6.14 5.88 15.92
N MET A 188 5.01 6.45 16.32
CA MET A 188 4.11 7.11 15.38
C MET A 188 4.80 8.29 14.71
N LEU A 189 4.50 8.51 13.43
CA LEU A 189 4.95 9.67 12.67
C LEU A 189 4.14 10.91 13.08
N ASP A 190 4.38 11.38 14.30
CA ASP A 190 3.69 12.49 14.96
C ASP A 190 4.71 13.40 15.66
N VAL A 191 4.35 14.67 15.82
CA VAL A 191 5.15 15.67 16.54
C VAL A 191 5.37 15.25 18.00
N SER A 192 4.43 14.53 18.62
CA SER A 192 4.59 14.00 19.97
C SER A 192 5.79 13.07 20.12
N SER A 193 6.29 12.48 19.03
CA SER A 193 7.46 11.61 19.03
C SER A 193 8.79 12.37 19.10
N ILE A 194 8.78 13.68 18.91
CA ILE A 194 9.97 14.53 18.99
C ILE A 194 10.22 14.87 20.46
N GLN A 195 11.24 14.24 21.04
CA GLN A 195 11.63 14.42 22.44
C GLN A 195 13.07 14.95 22.53
N PRO A 196 13.38 15.83 23.49
CA PRO A 196 14.68 16.49 23.56
C PRO A 196 15.83 15.54 23.91
N ASP A 197 15.53 14.44 24.59
CA ASP A 197 16.48 13.41 25.07
C ASP A 197 16.56 12.18 24.15
N HIS A 198 15.92 12.22 22.98
CA HIS A 198 15.88 11.10 22.03
C HIS A 198 16.58 11.45 20.70
N ILE A 199 17.11 10.43 20.03
CA ILE A 199 17.53 10.48 18.63
C ILE A 199 16.42 9.86 17.78
N LEU A 200 16.05 10.51 16.68
CA LEU A 200 15.09 9.99 15.72
C LEU A 200 15.78 9.58 14.42
N LEU A 201 15.37 8.44 13.87
CA LEU A 201 15.73 7.99 12.53
C LEU A 201 14.43 7.89 11.72
N LEU A 202 14.30 8.74 10.72
CA LEU A 202 13.21 8.74 9.77
C LEU A 202 13.68 8.08 8.47
N ASP A 203 13.03 6.99 8.11
CA ASP A 203 13.22 6.33 6.82
C ASP A 203 12.00 6.58 5.92
N THR A 204 12.24 7.30 4.82
CA THR A 204 11.24 7.63 3.80
C THR A 204 11.39 6.81 2.52
N TYR A 205 12.23 5.76 2.54
CA TYR A 205 12.77 5.04 1.38
C TYR A 205 13.71 5.88 0.50
N PHE A 206 13.33 7.12 0.15
CA PHE A 206 14.13 8.01 -0.69
C PHE A 206 15.26 8.71 0.06
N LEU A 207 15.06 8.94 1.35
CA LEU A 207 15.98 9.60 2.25
C LEU A 207 15.91 8.96 3.64
N VAL A 208 17.08 8.80 4.26
CA VAL A 208 17.22 8.52 5.69
C VAL A 208 17.65 9.81 6.38
N LEU A 209 16.86 10.26 7.36
CA LEU A 209 17.13 11.46 8.15
C LEU A 209 17.38 11.08 9.60
N ILE A 210 18.45 11.61 10.18
CA ILE A 210 18.75 11.50 11.61
C ILE A 210 18.51 12.87 12.25
N PHE A 211 17.68 12.90 13.29
CA PHE A 211 17.40 14.10 14.07
C PHE A 211 17.85 13.87 15.51
N LEU A 212 18.61 14.83 16.04
CA LEU A 212 19.09 14.83 17.43
C LEU A 212 18.18 15.76 18.24
N GLY A 213 17.59 15.23 19.32
CA GLY A 213 16.88 16.05 20.29
C GLY A 213 17.82 17.08 20.93
N GLU A 214 17.24 18.18 21.41
CA GLU A 214 17.98 19.34 21.96
C GLU A 214 19.02 18.95 23.01
N THR A 215 18.67 18.06 23.94
CA THR A 215 19.58 17.60 25.02
C THR A 215 20.69 16.69 24.50
N VAL A 216 20.45 15.96 23.40
CA VAL A 216 21.45 15.08 22.79
C VAL A 216 22.43 15.86 21.91
N ALA A 217 21.98 16.98 21.33
CA ALA A 217 22.79 17.82 20.46
C ALA A 217 23.69 18.82 21.20
N ALA A 218 23.33 19.18 22.43
CA ALA A 218 24.09 20.08 23.32
C ALA A 218 25.33 19.40 23.92
#